data_AF-A0A7G3ZND6-F1
#
_entry.id   AF-A0A7G3ZND6-F1
#
_cell.length_a   1.000
_cell.length_b   1.000
_cell.length_c   1.000
_cell.angle_alpha   90.00
_cell.angle_beta   90.00
_cell.angle_gamma   90.00
#
_symmetry.space_group_name_H-M   'P 1'
#
loop_
_entity.id
_entity.type
_entity.pdbx_description
1 polymer ?
#
loop_
_entity_poly.entity_id
_entity_poly.type
_entity_poly.pdbx_seq_one_letter_code
_entity_poly.pdbx_strand_id
1 'polypeptide(L)' 'MGKVHGSLARAGKVKSQTPKVEKQEKPKKPKGRAYKRMLYTRRFVNVTLTNGKRRMNPGPSSQ' A
#
# COMPACT_ATOMS: atom_id res chain seq x y z
N MET A 1 42.30 -2.46 -3.03
CA MET A 1 41.33 -2.89 -2.00
C MET A 1 40.63 -1.66 -1.45
N GLY A 2 39.29 -1.62 -1.50
CA GLY A 2 38.50 -0.49 -1.00
C GLY A 2 38.41 -0.46 0.52
N LYS A 3 37.88 0.64 1.07
CA LYS A 3 37.70 0.81 2.52
C LYS A 3 36.69 -0.21 3.06
N VAL A 4 37.18 -1.18 3.81
CA VAL A 4 36.38 -2.27 4.40
C VAL A 4 35.61 -1.80 5.65
N HIS A 5 36.12 -0.78 6.34
CA HIS A 5 35.58 -0.31 7.62
C HIS A 5 35.06 1.14 7.49
N GLY A 6 33.75 1.28 7.35
CA GLY A 6 33.03 2.55 7.36
C GLY A 6 32.45 2.88 8.75
N SER A 7 31.86 4.08 8.88
CA SER A 7 31.19 4.49 10.12
C SER A 7 29.88 3.71 10.32
N LEU A 8 29.74 3.08 11.49
CA LEU A 8 28.53 2.40 11.93
C LEU A 8 27.53 3.34 12.63
N ALA A 9 27.91 4.60 12.88
CA ALA A 9 27.14 5.53 13.70
C ALA A 9 25.77 5.92 13.12
N ARG A 10 25.55 5.71 11.82
CA ARG A 10 24.29 6.04 11.13
C ARG A 10 23.35 4.85 10.98
N ALA A 11 23.69 3.69 11.56
CA ALA A 11 22.82 2.52 11.52
C ALA A 11 21.46 2.84 12.15
N GLY A 12 20.38 2.58 11.42
CA GLY A 12 19.02 2.79 11.91
C GLY A 12 18.50 4.24 11.98
N LYS A 13 19.32 5.26 11.63
CA LYS A 13 18.97 6.69 11.77
C LYS A 13 17.57 7.04 11.25
N VAL A 14 17.21 6.55 10.06
CA VAL A 14 15.93 6.93 9.42
C VAL A 14 14.73 6.33 10.19
N LYS A 15 14.84 5.07 10.62
CA LYS A 15 13.74 4.38 11.32
C LYS A 15 13.50 4.95 12.72
N SER A 16 14.54 5.44 13.39
CA SER A 16 14.41 6.10 14.69
C SER A 16 13.90 7.54 14.59
N GLN A 17 14.16 8.23 13.47
CA GLN A 17 13.73 9.61 13.26
C GLN A 17 12.27 9.71 12.79
N THR A 18 11.73 8.70 12.09
CA THR A 18 10.33 8.75 11.64
C THR A 18 9.36 8.74 12.83
N PRO A 19 8.37 9.66 12.89
CA PRO A 19 7.38 9.67 13.96
C PRO A 19 6.60 8.36 13.99
N LYS A 20 6.32 7.85 15.19
CA LYS A 20 5.53 6.63 15.37
C LYS A 20 4.07 6.91 15.05
N VAL A 21 3.56 6.28 13.99
CA VAL A 21 2.12 6.31 13.64
C VAL A 21 1.51 4.94 13.95
N GLU A 22 0.49 4.92 14.81
CA GLU A 22 -0.25 3.71 15.12
C GLU A 22 -1.20 3.30 14.00
N LYS A 23 -1.56 2.01 13.94
CA LYS A 23 -2.50 1.53 12.95
C LYS A 23 -3.90 1.93 13.36
N GLN A 24 -4.62 2.60 12.47
CA GLN A 24 -6.04 2.88 12.65
C GLN A 24 -6.86 1.58 12.65
N GLU A 25 -7.92 1.55 13.46
CA GLU A 25 -8.91 0.50 13.42
C GLU A 25 -9.65 0.54 12.07
N LYS A 26 -9.87 -0.64 11.48
CA LYS A 26 -10.56 -0.77 10.20
C LYS A 26 -11.43 -2.01 10.18
N PRO A 27 -12.54 -2.00 9.43
CA PRO A 27 -13.40 -3.17 9.30
C PRO A 27 -12.63 -4.40 8.85
N LYS A 28 -12.90 -5.53 9.50
CA LYS A 28 -12.27 -6.81 9.18
C LYS A 28 -12.62 -7.22 7.74
N LYS A 29 -11.59 -7.37 6.91
CA LYS A 29 -11.78 -7.93 5.56
C LYS A 29 -12.19 -9.41 5.68
N PRO A 30 -13.24 -9.86 4.96
CA PRO A 30 -13.61 -11.27 4.94
C PRO A 30 -12.45 -12.10 4.37
N LYS A 31 -12.44 -13.40 4.71
CA LYS A 31 -11.39 -14.34 4.29
C LYS A 31 -11.97 -15.36 3.31
N GLY A 32 -11.09 -16.02 2.54
CA GLY A 32 -11.46 -17.10 1.63
C GLY A 32 -12.43 -16.68 0.52
N ARG A 33 -13.46 -17.50 0.29
CA ARG A 33 -14.44 -17.34 -0.79
C ARG A 33 -15.18 -15.99 -0.75
N ALA A 34 -15.50 -15.50 0.44
CA ALA A 34 -16.18 -14.21 0.59
C ALA A 34 -15.32 -13.04 0.10
N TYR A 35 -13.99 -13.10 0.29
CA TYR A 35 -13.08 -12.10 -0.28
C TYR A 35 -13.00 -12.19 -1.81
N LYS A 36 -12.99 -13.41 -2.36
CA LYS A 36 -13.02 -13.62 -3.81
C LYS A 36 -14.31 -13.08 -4.44
N ARG A 37 -15.47 -13.27 -3.79
CA ARG A 37 -16.74 -12.65 -4.20
C ARG A 37 -16.64 -11.13 -4.25
N MET A 38 -16.14 -10.50 -3.17
CA MET A 38 -15.94 -9.05 -3.11
C MET A 38 -15.00 -8.53 -4.22
N LEU A 39 -13.91 -9.26 -4.52
CA LEU A 39 -13.00 -8.89 -5.60
C LEU A 39 -13.65 -9.00 -6.98
N TYR A 40 -14.41 -10.07 -7.23
CA TYR A 40 -15.09 -10.27 -8.50
C TYR A 40 -16.13 -9.17 -8.75
N THR A 41 -17.01 -8.91 -7.79
CA THR A 41 -18.04 -7.88 -7.91
C THR A 41 -17.42 -6.49 -8.13
N ARG A 42 -16.34 -6.15 -7.41
CA ARG A 42 -15.61 -4.88 -7.57
C ARG A 42 -14.90 -4.76 -8.92
N ARG A 43 -14.35 -5.86 -9.47
CA ARG A 43 -13.50 -5.82 -10.68
C ARG A 43 -14.28 -5.95 -11.99
N PHE A 44 -15.39 -6.67 -11.98
CA PHE A 44 -16.06 -7.06 -13.22
C PHE A 44 -17.52 -6.64 -13.28
N VAL A 45 -18.26 -6.68 -12.17
CA VAL A 45 -19.70 -6.36 -12.15
C VAL A 45 -19.92 -4.85 -12.06
N ASN A 46 -19.37 -4.20 -11.02
CA ASN A 46 -19.62 -2.79 -10.72
C ASN A 46 -18.43 -1.91 -11.13
N VAL A 47 -17.99 -2.01 -12.39
CA VAL A 47 -16.82 -1.24 -12.86
C VAL A 47 -17.21 0.22 -13.04
N THR A 48 -16.58 1.11 -12.26
CA THR A 48 -16.94 2.54 -12.23
C THR A 48 -16.06 3.45 -13.11
N LEU A 49 -14.87 3.01 -13.55
CA LEU A 49 -13.93 3.84 -14.31
C LEU A 49 -13.47 3.15 -15.59
N THR A 50 -13.93 3.65 -16.74
CA THR A 50 -13.50 3.25 -18.08
C THR A 50 -12.96 4.43 -18.89
N ASN A 51 -12.35 5.43 -18.24
CA ASN A 51 -11.59 6.44 -18.97
C ASN A 51 -10.20 5.87 -19.33
N GLY A 52 -10.11 5.24 -20.51
CA GLY A 52 -8.90 4.53 -20.96
C GLY A 52 -8.68 3.20 -20.22
N LYS A 53 -7.44 2.93 -19.78
CA LYS A 53 -7.08 1.65 -19.12
C LYS A 53 -7.50 1.66 -17.64
N ARG A 54 -8.05 0.53 -17.15
CA ARG A 54 -8.50 0.35 -15.76
C ARG A 54 -7.37 0.61 -14.74
N ARG A 55 -7.64 1.43 -13.71
CA ARG A 55 -6.77 1.66 -12.55
C ARG A 55 -7.42 1.11 -11.28
N MET A 56 -6.66 0.41 -10.44
CA MET A 56 -7.20 -0.26 -9.23
C MET A 56 -7.11 0.56 -7.94
N ASN A 57 -6.21 1.54 -7.87
CA ASN A 57 -6.03 2.39 -6.69
C ASN A 57 -5.63 3.81 -7.15
N PRO A 58 -6.52 4.54 -7.83
CA PRO A 58 -6.24 5.92 -8.21
C PRO A 58 -6.14 6.79 -6.95
N GLY A 59 -5.11 7.63 -6.88
CA GLY A 59 -5.07 8.77 -5.96
C GLY A 59 -5.93 9.92 -6.51
N PRO A 60 -5.86 11.12 -5.92
CA PRO A 60 -6.48 12.29 -6.52
C PRO A 60 -5.92 12.50 -7.93
N SER A 61 -6.76 12.31 -8.96
CA SER A 61 -6.45 12.77 -10.32
C SER A 61 -6.68 14.28 -10.32
N SER A 62 -5.60 15.06 -10.41
CA SER A 62 -5.74 16.49 -10.71
C SER A 62 -6.60 16.62 -11.98
N GLN A 63 -7.68 17.39 -11.88
CA GLN A 63 -8.20 18.03 -13.09
C GLN A 63 -7.20 19.08 -13.54
#